data_AF-A0A482ZTQ7-F1
#
_entry.id   AF-A0A482ZTQ7-F1
#
_cell.length_a   1.000
_cell.length_b   1.000
_cell.length_c   1.000
_cell.angle_alpha   90.00
_cell.angle_beta   90.00
_cell.angle_gamma   90.00
#
_symmetry.space_group_name_H-M   'P 1'
#
loop_
_entity.id
_entity.type
_entity.pdbx_description
1 polymer ?
#
loop_
_entity_poly.entity_id
_entity_poly.type
_entity_poly.pdbx_seq_one_letter_code
_entity_poly.pdbx_strand_id
1 'polypeptide(L)'
;MFGKTAKQWQNKNPDLHKQGLNIRDVADIESLIVLSGLETINAYLINQGENKETRIERLTVEAQNNFAIIQNRKSVSELKEMTKKSANK
;
A
#
# COMPACT_ATOMS: atom_id res chain seq x y z
N MET A 1 -4.10 -5.81 2.36
CA MET A 1 -3.92 -4.86 1.24
C MET A 1 -3.64 -5.57 -0.07
N PHE A 2 -2.43 -6.14 -0.31
CA PHE A 2 -2.08 -6.67 -1.64
C PHE A 2 -2.47 -8.14 -1.91
N GLY A 3 -3.03 -8.85 -0.92
CA GLY A 3 -3.45 -10.25 -1.04
C GLY A 3 -2.31 -11.24 -1.29
N LYS A 4 -1.06 -10.82 -1.11
CA LYS A 4 0.15 -11.63 -1.32
C LYS A 4 1.26 -11.20 -0.38
N THR A 5 2.13 -12.14 -0.03
CA THR A 5 3.36 -11.86 0.72
C THR A 5 4.42 -11.24 -0.20
N ALA A 6 5.42 -10.57 0.39
CA ALA A 6 6.55 -10.03 -0.35
C ALA A 6 7.25 -11.11 -1.20
N LYS A 7 7.45 -12.31 -0.63
CA LYS A 7 8.04 -13.46 -1.34
C LYS A 7 7.18 -13.92 -2.53
N GLN A 8 5.86 -14.01 -2.35
CA GLN A 8 4.95 -14.35 -3.45
C GLN A 8 4.96 -13.30 -4.55
N TRP A 9 5.12 -12.02 -4.21
CA TRP A 9 5.24 -10.95 -5.20
C TRP A 9 6.56 -11.06 -5.96
N GLN A 10 7.69 -11.28 -5.28
CA GLN A 10 9.01 -11.46 -5.91
C GLN A 10 9.01 -12.64 -6.88
N ASN A 11 8.47 -13.79 -6.45
CA ASN A 11 8.36 -14.99 -7.30
C ASN A 11 7.52 -14.76 -8.56
N LYS A 12 6.49 -13.90 -8.47
CA LYS A 12 5.63 -13.55 -9.61
C LYS A 12 6.20 -12.44 -10.50
N ASN A 13 7.18 -11.67 -10.00
CA ASN A 13 7.76 -10.53 -10.69
C ASN A 13 9.30 -10.60 -10.65
N PRO A 14 9.92 -11.69 -11.16
CA PRO A 14 11.36 -11.91 -11.04
C PRO A 14 12.17 -10.84 -11.76
N ASP A 15 11.70 -10.31 -12.88
CA ASP A 15 12.42 -9.29 -13.65
C ASP A 15 12.39 -7.91 -12.99
N LEU A 16 11.27 -7.54 -12.36
CA LEU A 16 11.18 -6.33 -11.54
C LEU A 16 12.03 -6.46 -10.28
N HIS A 17 12.04 -7.65 -9.66
CA HIS A 17 12.87 -7.90 -8.49
C HIS A 17 14.37 -7.83 -8.82
N LYS A 18 14.80 -8.35 -9.98
CA LYS A 18 16.19 -8.21 -10.47
C LYS A 18 16.59 -6.75 -10.69
N GLN A 19 15.64 -5.87 -11.02
CA GLN A 19 15.86 -4.42 -11.14
C GLN A 19 15.90 -3.71 -9.77
N GLY A 20 15.77 -4.46 -8.66
CA GLY A 20 15.76 -3.91 -7.31
C GLY A 20 14.41 -3.34 -6.88
N LEU A 21 13.35 -3.47 -7.70
CA LEU A 21 12.02 -2.95 -7.39
C LEU A 21 11.27 -3.90 -6.46
N ASN A 22 10.44 -3.31 -5.60
CA ASN A 22 9.52 -4.00 -4.69
C ASN A 22 8.06 -3.65 -5.01
N ILE A 23 7.12 -4.29 -4.31
CA ILE A 23 5.68 -4.08 -4.54
C ILE A 23 5.21 -2.64 -4.28
N ARG A 24 5.85 -1.90 -3.37
CA ARG A 24 5.57 -0.49 -3.10
C ARG A 24 6.03 0.38 -4.27
N ASP A 25 7.19 0.11 -4.84
CA ASP A 25 7.75 0.94 -5.93
C ASP A 25 6.88 0.90 -7.20
N VAL A 26 6.11 -0.19 -7.37
CA VAL A 26 5.20 -0.37 -8.51
C VAL A 26 3.72 -0.30 -8.13
N ALA A 27 3.41 0.13 -6.90
CA ALA A 27 2.03 0.29 -6.45
C ALA A 27 1.38 1.54 -7.06
N ASP A 28 0.05 1.52 -7.20
CA ASP A 28 -0.69 2.70 -7.60
C ASP A 28 -0.76 3.75 -6.47
N ILE A 29 -1.05 5.00 -6.84
CA ILE A 29 -1.09 6.12 -5.91
C ILE A 29 -2.07 5.89 -4.75
N GLU A 30 -3.20 5.23 -5.02
CA GLU A 30 -4.20 4.86 -4.02
C GLU A 30 -3.59 3.93 -2.97
N SER A 31 -2.93 2.86 -3.41
CA SER A 31 -2.25 1.93 -2.51
C SER A 31 -1.11 2.59 -1.74
N LEU A 32 -0.37 3.51 -2.35
CA LEU A 32 0.71 4.25 -1.69
C LEU A 32 0.20 5.14 -0.56
N ILE A 33 -0.92 5.84 -0.77
CA ILE A 33 -1.55 6.67 0.26
C ILE A 33 -2.00 5.80 1.43
N VAL A 34 -2.70 4.70 1.16
CA VAL A 34 -3.15 3.79 2.23
C VAL A 34 -1.94 3.20 2.96
N LEU A 35 -0.89 2.81 2.24
CA LEU A 35 0.31 2.23 2.83
C LEU A 35 0.99 3.20 3.81
N SER A 36 1.12 4.48 3.44
CA SER A 36 1.68 5.51 4.31
C SER A 36 0.86 5.68 5.61
N GLY A 37 -0.47 5.59 5.53
CA GLY A 37 -1.33 5.60 6.70
C GLY A 37 -1.12 4.38 7.59
N LEU A 38 -1.04 3.19 6.98
CA LEU A 38 -0.79 1.93 7.70
C LEU A 38 0.59 1.89 8.36
N GLU A 39 1.62 2.47 7.75
CA GLU A 39 2.95 2.60 8.35
C GLU A 39 2.90 3.41 9.65
N THR A 40 2.18 4.53 9.62
CA THR A 40 1.96 5.39 10.79
C THR A 40 1.20 4.66 11.90
N ILE A 41 0.09 3.99 11.54
CA ILE A 41 -0.71 3.22 12.51
C ILE A 41 0.10 2.07 13.09
N ASN A 42 0.86 1.35 12.26
CA ASN A 42 1.69 0.25 12.71
C ASN A 42 2.77 0.71 13.70
N ALA A 43 3.43 1.84 13.44
CA ALA A 43 4.40 2.43 14.35
C ALA A 43 3.76 2.81 15.69
N TYR A 44 2.57 3.43 15.65
CA TYR A 44 1.80 3.73 16.84
C TYR A 44 1.47 2.46 17.65
N LEU A 45 0.96 1.42 17.01
CA LEU A 45 0.59 0.17 17.69
C LEU A 45 1.81 -0.56 18.28
N ILE A 46 2.96 -0.54 17.59
CA ILE A 46 4.22 -1.06 18.12
C ILE A 46 4.61 -0.31 19.40
N ASN A 47 4.50 1.02 19.41
CA ASN A 47 4.79 1.84 20.58
C ASN A 47 3.82 1.58 21.75
N GLN A 48 2.60 1.13 21.47
CA GLN A 48 1.63 0.69 22.48
C GLN A 48 1.89 -0.73 23.02
N GLY A 49 2.90 -1.44 22.50
CA GLY A 49 3.20 -2.81 22.90
C GLY A 49 2.24 -3.86 22.35
N GLU A 50 1.44 -3.52 21.34
CA GLU A 50 0.48 -4.43 20.73
C GLU A 50 1.20 -5.59 20.03
N ASN A 51 0.74 -6.81 20.28
CA ASN A 51 1.30 -8.01 19.68
C ASN A 51 1.08 -8.01 18.15
N LYS A 52 1.82 -8.85 17.45
CA LYS A 52 1.83 -8.87 15.98
C LYS A 52 0.47 -9.27 15.40
N GLU A 53 -0.20 -10.23 16.00
CA GLU A 53 -1.47 -10.80 15.55
C GLU A 53 -2.56 -9.73 15.60
N THR A 54 -2.71 -9.06 16.75
CA THR A 54 -3.64 -7.93 16.94
C THR A 54 -3.34 -6.77 16.00
N ARG A 55 -2.05 -6.46 15.77
CA ARG A 55 -1.67 -5.42 14.80
C ARG A 55 -2.11 -5.77 13.38
N ILE A 56 -1.93 -7.02 12.94
CA ILE A 56 -2.32 -7.46 11.60
C ILE A 56 -3.84 -7.31 11.41
N GLU A 57 -4.63 -7.69 12.41
CA GLU A 57 -6.09 -7.54 12.37
C GLU A 57 -6.49 -6.06 12.25
N ARG A 58 -5.98 -5.21 13.14
CA ARG A 58 -6.26 -3.76 13.12
C ARG A 58 -5.83 -3.12 11.80
N LEU A 59 -4.61 -3.39 11.33
CA LEU A 59 -4.10 -2.86 10.06
C LEU A 59 -4.94 -3.32 8.87
N THR A 60 -5.52 -4.51 8.92
CA THR A 60 -6.40 -5.01 7.84
C THR A 60 -7.70 -4.22 7.80
N VAL A 61 -8.33 -3.98 8.95
CA VAL A 61 -9.55 -3.17 9.05
C VAL A 61 -9.27 -1.73 8.60
N GLU A 62 -8.19 -1.12 9.08
CA GLU A 62 -7.81 0.24 8.70
C GLU A 62 -7.50 0.37 7.21
N ALA A 63 -6.89 -0.66 6.60
CA ALA A 63 -6.65 -0.67 5.17
C ALA A 63 -7.97 -0.61 4.39
N GLN A 64 -8.95 -1.44 4.77
CA GLN A 64 -10.26 -1.47 4.11
C GLN A 64 -10.99 -0.14 4.24
N ASN A 65 -10.99 0.45 5.43
CA ASN A 65 -11.59 1.76 5.70
C ASN A 65 -10.95 2.85 4.84
N ASN A 66 -9.62 2.92 4.82
CA ASN A 66 -8.89 3.92 4.05
C ASN A 66 -9.14 3.78 2.54
N PHE A 67 -9.20 2.56 2.00
CA PHE A 67 -9.57 2.36 0.60
C PHE A 67 -11.00 2.84 0.30
N ALA A 68 -11.98 2.53 1.15
CA ALA A 68 -13.36 2.99 0.97
C ALA A 68 -13.49 4.52 0.99
N ILE A 69 -12.71 5.19 1.85
CA ILE A 69 -12.67 6.66 1.93
C ILE A 69 -12.05 7.26 0.66
N ILE A 70 -10.96 6.65 0.17
CA ILE A 70 -10.16 7.17 -0.94
C ILE A 70 -10.84 6.96 -2.30
N GLN A 71 -11.51 5.83 -2.51
CA GLN A 71 -12.20 5.51 -3.78
C GLN A 71 -13.29 6.52 -4.16
N ASN A 72 -13.85 7.23 -3.18
CA ASN A 72 -14.92 8.20 -3.39
C ASN A 72 -14.42 9.66 -3.54
N ARG A 73 -13.11 9.89 -3.54
CA ARG A 73 -12.55 11.25 -3.61
C ARG A 73 -12.06 11.62 -5.01
N LYS A 74 -12.65 12.67 -5.57
CA LYS A 74 -12.28 13.23 -6.88
C LYS A 74 -10.78 13.58 -6.99
N SER A 75 -10.20 14.13 -5.93
CA SER A 75 -8.78 14.51 -5.88
C SER A 75 -7.84 13.33 -6.11
N VAL A 76 -8.21 12.13 -5.63
CA VAL A 76 -7.40 10.92 -5.80
C VAL A 76 -7.46 10.45 -7.26
N SER A 77 -8.63 10.52 -7.88
CA SER A 77 -8.79 10.22 -9.30
C SER A 77 -7.94 11.16 -10.17
N GLU A 78 -7.94 12.46 -9.86
CA GLU A 78 -7.11 13.45 -10.56
C GLU A 78 -5.61 13.15 -10.41
N LEU A 79 -5.14 12.78 -9.20
CA LEU A 79 -3.76 12.34 -8.97
C LEU A 79 -3.41 11.08 -9.77
N LYS A 80 -4.32 10.11 -9.84
CA LYS A 80 -4.15 8.89 -10.63
C LYS A 80 -3.94 9.21 -12.11
N GLU A 81 -4.72 10.13 -12.67
CA GLU A 81 -4.55 10.56 -14.06
C GLU A 81 -3.26 11.36 -14.29
N MET A 82 -2.81 12.16 -13.32
CA MET A 82 -1.51 12.84 -13.41
C MET A 82 -0.34 11.86 -13.42
N THR A 83 -0.34 10.85 -12.55
CA THR A 83 0.73 9.84 -12.49
C THR A 83 0.83 9.00 -13.77
N LYS A 84 -0.31 8.62 -14.36
CA LYS A 84 -0.33 7.92 -15.67
C LYS A 84 0.26 8.76 -16.79
N LYS A 85 -0.04 10.07 -16.84
CA LYS A 85 0.51 10.98 -17.86
C LYS A 85 2.03 11.13 -17.74
N SER A 86 2.57 11.14 -16.53
CA SER A 86 4.02 11.21 -16.30
C SER A 86 4.75 9.91 -16.60
N ALA A 87 4.08 8.75 -16.53
CA ALA A 87 4.68 7.45 -16.85
C ALA A 87 4.72 7.14 -18.37
N ASN A 88 3.89 7.82 -19.17
CA ASN A 88 3.78 7.65 -20.63
C ASN A 88 4.58 8.69 -21.44
N LYS A 89 5.48 9.43 -20.80
CA LYS A 89 6.28 10.50 -21.42
C LYS A 89 7.77 10.21 -21.21
#